data_AF-A0A840QHH7-F1
#
_entry.id   AF-A0A840QHH7-F1
#
_cell.length_a   1.000
_cell.length_b   1.000
_cell.length_c   1.000
_cell.angle_alpha   90.00
_cell.angle_beta   90.00
_cell.angle_gamma   90.00
#
_symmetry.space_group_name_H-M   'P 1'
#
loop_
_entity.id
_entity.type
_entity.pdbx_description
1 polymer ?
#
loop_
_entity_poly.entity_id
_entity_poly.type
_entity_poly.pdbx_seq_one_letter_code
_entity_poly.pdbx_strand_id
1 'polypeptide(L)'
;MHEAIAELRTFPWDCDEELVTLGPSELRTAIEKFLVGNLSAQELEDWANAVEGRDDIDFAPEEMTDLVAEIANPLLFEAITPESMTNLANRLSVLATACRHLTIEEGQQALAAATQGSGQEEVQQAQGLLGEAMQTLSGVQGTINASTHAAEAHASWL
;
A
#
# COMPACT_ATOMS: atom_id res chain seq x y z
N MET A 1 -20.17 19.20 18.15
CA MET A 1 -19.73 17.93 18.76
C MET A 1 -20.90 17.13 19.31
N HIS A 2 -21.80 17.74 20.10
CA HIS A 2 -23.11 17.15 20.43
C HIS A 2 -23.90 16.67 19.20
N GLU A 3 -23.76 17.36 18.07
CA GLU A 3 -24.41 17.03 16.79
C GLU A 3 -23.84 15.76 16.14
N ALA A 4 -22.52 15.52 16.24
CA ALA A 4 -21.88 14.34 15.66
C ALA A 4 -22.26 13.04 16.41
N ILE A 5 -22.41 13.12 17.73
CA ILE A 5 -22.87 11.99 18.57
C ILE A 5 -24.35 11.67 18.29
N ALA A 6 -25.16 12.70 18.04
CA ALA A 6 -26.57 12.53 17.68
C ALA A 6 -26.73 11.90 16.29
N GLU A 7 -25.91 12.27 15.31
CA GLU A 7 -25.91 11.64 13.99
C GLU A 7 -25.47 10.17 14.05
N LEU A 8 -24.42 9.84 14.81
CA LEU A 8 -23.94 8.46 14.94
C LEU A 8 -25.00 7.50 15.49
N ARG A 9 -25.92 7.98 16.34
CA ARG A 9 -27.04 7.20 16.89
C ARG A 9 -28.17 6.92 15.90
N THR A 10 -28.18 7.56 14.74
CA THR A 10 -29.24 7.38 13.72
C THR A 10 -28.95 6.23 12.75
N PHE A 11 -27.74 5.68 12.76
CA PHE A 11 -27.37 4.54 11.93
C PHE A 11 -27.72 3.22 12.64
N PRO A 12 -28.37 2.27 11.95
CA PRO A 12 -28.70 0.95 12.49
C PRO A 12 -27.42 0.17 12.82
N TRP A 13 -27.50 -0.65 13.88
CA TRP A 13 -26.38 -1.36 14.48
C TRP A 13 -25.99 -2.65 13.71
N ASP A 14 -26.81 -3.09 12.74
CA ASP A 14 -26.51 -4.19 11.83
C ASP A 14 -26.26 -3.67 10.41
N CYS A 15 -24.99 -3.60 10.03
CA CYS A 15 -24.62 -3.36 8.64
C CYS A 15 -23.92 -4.61 8.10
N ASP A 16 -24.41 -5.13 6.98
CA ASP A 16 -23.81 -6.30 6.31
C ASP A 16 -22.51 -5.95 5.55
N GLU A 17 -22.06 -4.69 5.55
CA GLU A 17 -20.83 -4.24 4.88
C GLU A 17 -20.01 -3.28 5.77
N GLU A 18 -18.68 -3.47 5.84
CA GLU A 18 -17.74 -2.57 6.53
C GLU A 18 -17.69 -1.20 5.83
N LEU A 19 -18.23 -0.16 6.45
CA LEU A 19 -18.44 1.15 5.79
C LEU A 19 -17.33 2.17 6.05
N VAL A 20 -16.55 2.04 7.13
CA VAL A 20 -15.49 3.00 7.49
C VAL A 20 -14.30 2.31 8.17
N THR A 21 -13.09 2.56 7.68
CA THR A 21 -11.84 2.17 8.35
C THR A 21 -11.25 3.37 9.10
N LEU A 22 -11.02 3.23 10.40
CA LEU A 22 -10.42 4.27 11.25
C LEU A 22 -8.90 4.08 11.30
N GLY A 23 -8.16 5.14 10.95
CA GLY A 23 -6.70 5.13 10.88
C GLY A 23 -6.02 5.99 11.95
N PRO A 24 -4.68 6.00 12.00
CA PRO A 24 -3.94 6.66 13.08
C PRO A 24 -4.17 8.17 13.15
N SER A 25 -4.62 8.79 12.05
CA SER A 25 -4.92 10.23 11.97
C SER A 25 -6.16 10.61 12.77
N GLU A 26 -7.22 9.78 12.71
CA GLU A 26 -8.49 10.04 13.38
C GLU A 26 -8.32 9.95 14.90
N LEU A 27 -7.66 8.88 15.38
CA LEU A 27 -7.35 8.71 16.79
C LEU A 27 -6.42 9.82 17.32
N ARG A 28 -5.40 10.19 16.54
CA ARG A 28 -4.51 11.33 16.88
C ARG A 28 -5.31 12.62 17.05
N THR A 29 -6.23 12.89 16.14
CA THR A 29 -7.05 14.11 16.17
C THR A 29 -7.90 14.17 17.43
N ALA A 30 -8.48 13.04 17.86
CA ALA A 30 -9.24 12.97 19.11
C ALA A 30 -8.35 13.24 20.33
N ILE A 31 -7.18 12.59 20.41
CA ILE A 31 -6.23 12.78 21.51
C ILE A 31 -5.73 14.23 21.58
N GLU A 32 -5.36 14.82 20.44
CA GLU A 32 -4.86 16.20 20.38
C GLU A 32 -5.91 17.21 20.83
N LYS A 33 -7.19 17.01 20.46
CA LYS A 33 -8.29 17.85 20.95
C LYS A 33 -8.42 17.79 22.47
N PHE A 34 -8.22 16.62 23.09
CA PHE A 34 -8.16 16.51 24.55
C PHE A 34 -6.95 17.24 25.13
N LEU A 35 -5.75 17.05 24.57
CA LEU A 35 -4.52 17.67 25.07
C LEU A 35 -4.54 19.20 25.03
N VAL A 36 -5.23 19.79 24.06
CA VAL A 36 -5.41 21.26 23.96
C VAL A 36 -6.63 21.77 24.75
N GLY A 37 -7.37 20.90 25.44
CA GLY A 37 -8.54 21.24 26.25
C GLY A 37 -9.84 21.47 25.48
N ASN A 38 -9.89 21.07 24.20
CA ASN A 38 -11.10 21.11 23.37
C ASN A 38 -12.01 19.89 23.57
N LEU A 39 -11.53 18.85 24.26
CA LEU A 39 -12.30 17.71 24.76
C LEU A 39 -12.01 17.53 26.25
N SER A 40 -13.06 17.22 27.01
CA SER A 40 -12.89 16.66 28.36
C SER A 40 -12.52 15.17 28.30
N ALA A 41 -12.04 14.64 29.43
CA ALA A 41 -11.75 13.22 29.56
C ALA A 41 -12.99 12.36 29.30
N GLN A 42 -14.16 12.76 29.82
CA GLN A 42 -15.43 12.06 29.60
C GLN A 42 -15.81 12.06 28.12
N GLU A 43 -15.67 13.18 27.41
CA GLU A 43 -16.02 13.23 25.99
C GLU A 43 -15.09 12.38 25.12
N LEU A 44 -13.81 12.25 25.52
CA LEU A 44 -12.87 11.36 24.84
C LEU A 44 -13.19 9.89 25.11
N GLU A 45 -13.53 9.54 26.35
CA GLU A 45 -13.98 8.20 26.74
C GLU A 45 -15.28 7.82 26.01
N ASP A 46 -16.27 8.72 25.98
CA ASP A 46 -17.55 8.52 25.29
C ASP A 46 -17.33 8.30 23.78
N TRP A 47 -16.39 9.02 23.17
CA TRP A 47 -16.01 8.82 21.78
C TRP A 47 -15.39 7.43 21.57
N ALA A 48 -14.45 7.02 22.43
CA ALA A 48 -13.80 5.72 22.29
C ALA A 48 -14.80 4.56 22.49
N ASN A 49 -15.67 4.66 23.50
CA ASN A 49 -16.77 3.71 23.72
C ASN A 49 -17.75 3.61 22.56
N ALA A 50 -17.96 4.71 21.82
CA ALA A 50 -18.85 4.72 20.66
C ALA A 50 -18.24 4.07 19.40
N VAL A 51 -16.94 3.79 19.40
CA VAL A 51 -16.22 3.18 18.27
C VAL A 51 -15.76 1.77 18.63
N GLU A 52 -15.39 1.52 19.89
CA GLU A 52 -14.98 0.20 20.37
C GLU A 52 -16.10 -0.84 20.18
N GLY A 53 -15.73 -2.01 19.62
CA GLY A 53 -16.64 -3.14 19.47
C GLY A 53 -17.75 -2.96 18.43
N ARG A 54 -17.62 -1.97 17.53
CA ARG A 54 -18.54 -1.79 16.40
C ARG A 54 -18.15 -2.66 15.21
N ASP A 55 -19.09 -3.50 14.77
CA ASP A 55 -18.91 -4.40 13.62
C ASP A 55 -18.85 -3.63 12.27
N ASP A 56 -19.29 -2.37 12.24
CA ASP A 56 -19.27 -1.51 11.04
C ASP A 56 -18.05 -0.58 10.95
N ILE A 57 -17.14 -0.64 11.92
CA ILE A 57 -15.89 0.14 11.95
C ILE A 57 -14.69 -0.79 12.03
N ASP A 58 -13.89 -0.80 10.96
CA ASP A 58 -12.61 -1.52 10.94
C ASP A 58 -11.44 -0.61 11.37
N PHE A 59 -10.33 -1.21 11.78
CA PHE A 59 -9.12 -0.51 12.22
C PHE A 59 -7.92 -0.86 11.36
N ALA A 60 -7.29 0.16 10.78
CA ALA A 60 -6.06 -0.01 10.01
C ALA A 60 -4.96 0.93 10.53
N PRO A 61 -3.92 0.43 11.22
CA PRO A 61 -3.62 -0.99 11.45
C PRO A 61 -4.42 -1.64 12.59
N GLU A 62 -4.48 -2.98 12.64
CA GLU A 62 -5.26 -3.75 13.63
C GLU A 62 -4.87 -3.41 15.09
N GLU A 63 -3.59 -3.10 15.34
CA GLU A 63 -3.08 -2.67 16.65
C GLU A 63 -3.72 -1.38 17.17
N MET A 64 -4.46 -0.64 16.35
CA MET A 64 -5.26 0.49 16.82
C MET A 64 -6.42 0.06 17.71
N THR A 65 -6.93 -1.16 17.54
CA THR A 65 -8.03 -1.70 18.37
C THR A 65 -7.67 -1.64 19.85
N ASP A 66 -6.44 -2.07 20.20
CA ASP A 66 -5.94 -2.02 21.57
C ASP A 66 -5.83 -0.60 22.10
N LEU A 67 -5.36 0.34 21.27
CA LEU A 67 -5.23 1.74 21.67
C LEU A 67 -6.59 2.41 21.92
N VAL A 68 -7.61 2.08 21.12
CA VAL A 68 -8.96 2.60 21.33
C VAL A 68 -9.59 1.96 22.56
N ALA A 69 -9.40 0.66 22.78
CA ALA A 69 -9.89 -0.05 23.96
C ALA A 69 -9.32 0.51 25.27
N GLU A 70 -8.04 0.92 25.28
CA GLU A 70 -7.42 1.59 26.43
C GLU A 70 -8.12 2.91 26.81
N ILE A 71 -8.57 3.68 25.82
CA ILE A 71 -9.29 4.95 26.03
C ILE A 71 -10.75 4.70 26.41
N ALA A 72 -11.39 3.68 25.82
CA ALA A 72 -12.78 3.31 26.11
C ALA A 72 -12.95 2.78 27.55
N ASN A 73 -11.90 2.15 28.09
CA ASN A 73 -11.94 1.44 29.35
C ASN A 73 -10.92 1.99 30.39
N PRO A 74 -10.97 3.29 30.76
CA PRO A 74 -9.94 3.92 31.60
C PRO A 74 -9.89 3.40 33.04
N LEU A 75 -10.96 2.74 33.50
CA LEU A 75 -10.99 2.05 34.79
C LEU A 75 -10.28 0.68 34.76
N LEU A 76 -10.17 0.06 33.58
CA LEU A 76 -9.47 -1.22 33.38
C LEU A 76 -7.99 -1.01 33.04
N PHE A 77 -7.68 0.04 32.31
CA PHE A 77 -6.31 0.35 31.87
C PHE A 77 -5.71 1.50 32.67
N GLU A 78 -5.81 2.73 32.17
CA GLU A 78 -5.26 3.92 32.81
C GLU A 78 -6.23 5.09 32.66
N ALA A 79 -6.33 5.93 33.68
CA ALA A 79 -7.17 7.12 33.64
C ALA A 79 -6.74 8.06 32.51
N ILE A 80 -7.72 8.70 31.85
CA ILE A 80 -7.47 9.69 30.81
C ILE A 80 -6.90 10.96 31.45
N THR A 81 -5.59 11.14 31.30
CA THR A 81 -4.85 12.31 31.78
C THR A 81 -3.98 12.86 30.66
N PRO A 82 -3.51 14.12 30.74
CA PRO A 82 -2.58 14.65 29.75
C PRO A 82 -1.31 13.81 29.59
N GLU A 83 -0.81 13.20 30.67
CA GLU A 83 0.37 12.35 30.66
C GLU A 83 0.11 11.03 29.92
N SER A 84 -0.93 10.29 30.30
CA SER A 84 -1.29 9.01 29.66
C SER A 84 -1.65 9.20 28.19
N MET A 85 -2.37 10.26 27.84
CA MET A 85 -2.72 10.57 26.45
C MET A 85 -1.51 11.01 25.60
N THR A 86 -0.53 11.68 26.21
CA THR A 86 0.75 11.97 25.51
C THR A 86 1.53 10.69 25.24
N ASN A 87 1.57 9.75 26.18
CA ASN A 87 2.21 8.45 25.99
C ASN A 87 1.51 7.66 24.86
N LEU A 88 0.19 7.58 24.89
CA LEU A 88 -0.61 6.92 23.87
C LEU A 88 -0.40 7.57 22.48
N ALA A 89 -0.36 8.90 22.40
CA ALA A 89 -0.05 9.62 21.16
C ALA A 89 1.37 9.30 20.63
N ASN A 90 2.36 9.06 21.50
CA ASN A 90 3.70 8.66 21.10
C ASN A 90 3.72 7.23 20.54
N ARG A 91 3.04 6.29 21.21
CA ARG A 91 2.87 4.91 20.73
C ARG A 91 2.18 4.88 19.36
N LEU A 92 1.13 5.69 19.20
CA LEU A 92 0.42 5.86 17.94
C LEU A 92 1.34 6.42 16.82
N SER A 93 2.22 7.38 17.13
CA SER A 93 3.20 7.88 16.16
C SER A 93 4.15 6.79 15.66
N VAL A 94 4.60 5.91 16.56
CA VAL A 94 5.49 4.79 16.22
C VAL A 94 4.76 3.80 15.31
N LEU A 95 3.54 3.41 15.67
CA LEU A 95 2.70 2.52 14.84
C LEU A 95 2.45 3.12 13.44
N ALA A 96 2.03 4.39 13.38
CA ALA A 96 1.78 5.08 12.11
C ALA A 96 3.02 5.23 11.22
N THR A 97 4.22 5.16 11.80
CA THR A 97 5.48 5.19 11.04
C THR A 97 5.83 3.80 10.52
N ALA A 98 5.66 2.76 11.35
CA ALA A 98 5.90 1.37 10.97
C ALA A 98 5.01 0.94 9.79
N CYS A 99 3.69 1.20 9.86
CA CYS A 99 2.75 0.83 8.79
C CYS A 99 3.01 1.59 7.49
N ARG A 100 3.40 2.87 7.58
CA ARG A 100 3.76 3.66 6.39
C ARG A 100 4.98 3.09 5.68
N HIS A 101 5.96 2.58 6.42
CA HIS A 101 7.14 1.96 5.84
C HIS A 101 6.78 0.69 5.06
N LEU A 102 5.89 -0.14 5.62
CA LEU A 102 5.37 -1.35 4.94
C LEU A 102 4.65 -1.02 3.63
N THR A 103 3.77 -0.02 3.62
CA THR A 103 3.04 0.36 2.39
C THR A 103 3.95 0.90 1.27
N ILE A 104 5.08 1.51 1.62
CA ILE A 104 6.07 1.98 0.63
C ILE A 104 6.83 0.80 0.02
N GLU A 105 7.21 -0.19 0.83
CA GLU A 105 7.92 -1.38 0.35
C GLU A 105 7.05 -2.23 -0.59
N GLU A 106 5.77 -2.42 -0.26
CA GLU A 106 4.80 -3.11 -1.13
C GLU A 106 4.60 -2.36 -2.45
N GLY A 107 4.46 -1.03 -2.39
CA GLY A 107 4.37 -0.19 -3.59
C GLY A 107 5.62 -0.27 -4.47
N GLN A 108 6.80 -0.31 -3.86
CA GLN A 108 8.08 -0.50 -4.57
C GLN A 108 8.17 -1.89 -5.20
N GLN A 109 7.75 -2.95 -4.51
CA GLN A 109 7.72 -4.31 -5.05
C GLN A 109 6.72 -4.46 -6.19
N ALA A 110 5.52 -3.90 -6.06
CA ALA A 110 4.51 -3.91 -7.12
C ALA A 110 5.03 -3.19 -8.38
N LEU A 111 5.70 -2.03 -8.22
CA LEU A 111 6.35 -1.32 -9.32
C LEU A 111 7.51 -2.13 -9.92
N ALA A 112 8.33 -2.79 -9.10
CA ALA A 112 9.42 -3.63 -9.56
C ALA A 112 8.92 -4.85 -10.36
N ALA A 113 7.83 -5.49 -9.92
CA ALA A 113 7.20 -6.58 -10.65
C ALA A 113 6.61 -6.12 -11.99
N ALA A 114 5.91 -4.97 -12.01
CA ALA A 114 5.33 -4.41 -13.23
C ALA A 114 6.37 -4.01 -14.28
N THR A 115 7.55 -3.55 -13.84
CA THR A 115 8.65 -3.15 -14.73
C THR A 115 9.46 -4.32 -15.27
N GLN A 116 9.46 -5.48 -14.62
CA GLN A 116 10.18 -6.67 -15.09
C GLN A 116 9.39 -7.50 -16.12
N GLY A 117 8.06 -7.50 -16.10
CA GLY A 117 7.25 -8.32 -17.02
C GLY A 117 7.09 -7.73 -18.42
N SER A 118 6.72 -6.45 -18.53
CA SER A 118 6.19 -5.92 -19.80
C SER A 118 7.26 -5.56 -20.85
N GLY A 119 8.47 -5.20 -20.43
CA GLY A 119 9.51 -4.71 -21.36
C GLY A 119 10.55 -5.76 -21.74
N GLN A 120 10.77 -6.78 -20.91
CA GLN A 120 11.87 -7.73 -21.10
C GLN A 120 11.53 -8.85 -22.08
N GLU A 121 10.29 -9.37 -22.05
CA GLU A 121 9.87 -10.44 -22.97
C GLU A 121 9.82 -9.96 -24.42
N GLU A 122 9.24 -8.78 -24.67
CA GLU A 122 9.17 -8.19 -26.02
C GLU A 122 10.56 -7.88 -26.58
N VAL A 123 11.48 -7.38 -25.73
CA VAL A 123 12.88 -7.11 -26.11
C VAL A 123 13.65 -8.40 -26.39
N GLN A 124 13.48 -9.44 -25.56
CA GLN A 124 14.11 -10.75 -25.80
C GLN A 124 13.59 -11.41 -27.08
N GLN A 125 12.28 -11.33 -27.33
CA GLN A 125 11.67 -11.83 -28.56
C GLN A 125 12.19 -11.10 -29.79
N ALA A 126 12.26 -9.77 -29.76
CA ALA A 126 12.80 -8.97 -30.85
C ALA A 126 14.29 -9.27 -31.11
N GLN A 127 15.09 -9.50 -30.06
CA GLN A 127 16.48 -9.91 -30.19
C GLN A 127 16.63 -11.30 -30.80
N GLY A 128 15.76 -12.25 -30.46
CA GLY A 128 15.71 -13.58 -31.07
C GLY A 128 15.43 -13.50 -32.57
N LEU A 129 14.38 -12.79 -32.97
CA LEU A 129 14.00 -12.58 -34.38
C LEU A 129 15.12 -11.89 -35.17
N LEU A 130 15.82 -10.92 -34.56
CA LEU A 130 16.96 -10.24 -35.18
C LEU A 130 18.15 -11.18 -35.37
N GLY A 131 18.42 -12.07 -34.41
CA GLY A 131 19.43 -13.11 -34.53
C GLY A 131 19.16 -14.07 -35.70
N GLU A 132 17.91 -14.53 -35.83
CA GLU A 132 17.47 -15.39 -36.94
C GLU A 132 17.60 -14.70 -38.31
N ALA A 133 17.20 -13.43 -38.38
CA ALA A 133 17.33 -12.63 -39.59
C ALA A 133 18.80 -12.48 -40.02
N MET A 134 19.70 -12.21 -39.07
CA MET A 134 21.15 -12.11 -39.36
C MET A 134 21.76 -13.42 -39.85
N GLN A 135 21.38 -14.55 -39.25
CA GLN A 135 21.85 -15.86 -39.71
C GLN A 135 21.37 -16.20 -41.11
N THR A 136 20.12 -15.85 -41.43
CA THR A 136 19.57 -16.02 -42.78
C THR A 136 20.34 -15.16 -43.79
N LEU A 137 20.58 -13.88 -43.47
CA LEU A 137 21.33 -12.97 -44.34
C LEU A 137 22.77 -13.45 -44.57
N SER A 138 23.44 -13.96 -43.55
CA SER A 138 24.78 -14.52 -43.67
C SER A 138 24.82 -15.75 -44.59
N GLY A 139 23.83 -16.65 -44.48
CA GLY A 139 23.69 -17.81 -45.37
C GLY A 139 23.44 -17.42 -46.83
N VAL A 140 22.58 -16.43 -47.07
CA VAL A 140 22.32 -15.88 -48.40
C VAL A 140 23.59 -15.25 -48.98
N GLN A 141 24.32 -14.45 -48.19
CA GLN A 141 25.59 -13.84 -48.62
C GLN A 141 26.66 -14.90 -48.97
N GLY A 142 26.75 -15.98 -48.19
CA GLY A 142 27.64 -17.11 -48.48
C GLY A 142 27.29 -17.79 -49.81
N THR A 143 25.99 -17.96 -50.10
CA THR A 143 25.51 -18.53 -51.36
C THR A 143 25.83 -17.63 -52.55
N ILE A 144 25.63 -16.31 -52.40
CA ILE A 144 25.99 -15.31 -53.43
C ILE A 144 27.49 -15.39 -53.73
N ASN A 145 28.34 -15.34 -52.69
CA ASN A 145 29.78 -15.40 -52.86
C ASN A 145 30.22 -16.68 -53.59
N ALA A 146 29.66 -17.84 -53.21
CA ALA A 146 29.96 -19.10 -53.87
C ALA A 146 29.57 -19.09 -55.36
N SER A 147 28.40 -18.52 -55.70
CA SER A 147 27.94 -18.42 -57.09
C SER A 147 28.78 -17.46 -57.94
N THR A 148 29.23 -16.32 -57.38
CA THR A 148 30.14 -15.38 -58.06
C THR A 148 31.48 -16.04 -58.37
N HIS A 149 32.09 -16.72 -57.39
CA HIS A 149 33.37 -17.41 -57.60
C HIS A 149 33.23 -18.56 -58.60
N ALA A 150 32.10 -19.28 -58.62
CA ALA A 150 31.83 -20.30 -59.62
C ALA A 150 31.72 -19.72 -61.05
N ALA A 151 31.07 -18.56 -61.19
CA ALA A 151 30.97 -17.85 -62.47
C ALA A 151 32.33 -17.31 -62.95
N GLU A 152 33.13 -16.74 -62.05
CA GLU A 152 34.50 -16.28 -62.35
C GLU A 152 35.43 -17.44 -62.72
N ALA A 153 35.34 -18.56 -62.01
CA ALA A 153 36.11 -19.75 -62.32
C ALA A 153 35.79 -20.26 -63.74
N HIS A 154 34.50 -20.34 -64.11
CA HIS A 154 34.10 -20.77 -65.46
C HIS A 154 34.56 -19.79 -66.55
N ALA A 155 34.59 -18.48 -66.29
CA ALA A 155 35.09 -17.47 -67.22
C ALA A 155 36.61 -17.56 -67.44
N SER A 156 37.37 -18.12 -66.49
CA SER A 156 38.82 -18.36 -66.60
C SER A 156 39.19 -19.54 -67.51
N TRP A 157 38.22 -20.42 -67.83
CA TRP A 157 38.41 -21.60 -68.69
C TRP A 157 38.01 -21.39 -70.17
N LEU A 158 37.67 -20.15 -70.57
CA LEU A 158 37.35 -19.74 -71.95
C LEU A 158 38.40 -18.79 -72.50
#